data_AF-A0A3P6U6P5-F1
#
_entry.id   AF-A0A3P6U6P5-F1
#
_cell.length_a   1.000
_cell.length_b   1.000
_cell.length_c   1.000
_cell.angle_alpha   90.00
_cell.angle_beta   90.00
_cell.angle_gamma   90.00
#
_symmetry.space_group_name_H-M   'P 1'
#
loop_
_entity.id
_entity.type
_entity.pdbx_description
1 polymer ?
#
loop_
_entity_poly.entity_id
_entity_poly.type
_entity_poly.pdbx_seq_one_letter_code
_entity_poly.pdbx_strand_id
1 'polypeptide(L)'
;MSTLQSSEEKERHEEVIIETNNEGLGMRVDESLHVIEITKQGPCDGKLLPGDRIIQIGDRTVQTVDEARGAIEAAGVTIRIVFDRGLQSIAHDNIPEQYESLFKRREGFTYHYVQINYVKGCKFGLGIKHFQNNVIVSRIDPGSLAAQSLQEKDHIIDINGIKVTDKDVARSLLVRALKKKNCVSMCIERPVSGKAKEWADDAINASEMQPPSVAMASDVREIAARQQQKMMEAMETKKPGIMKKSNNKGGGGGSDATKITKIVKIASAEKRDVIIASDNEGKQLRRVKE
;
A
#
# COMPACT_ATOMS: atom_id res chain seq x y z
N MET A 1 -9.68 8.61 43.71
CA MET A 1 -8.40 9.23 43.29
C MET A 1 -7.69 8.23 42.40
N SER A 2 -7.68 8.47 41.09
CA SER A 2 -6.96 7.66 40.12
C SER A 2 -6.27 8.62 39.17
N THR A 3 -5.01 8.89 39.47
CA THR A 3 -4.07 9.70 38.71
C THR A 3 -3.87 9.06 37.34
N LEU A 4 -4.42 9.70 36.30
CA LEU A 4 -4.00 9.49 34.92
C LEU A 4 -2.56 9.99 34.80
N GLN A 5 -1.62 9.04 34.79
CA GLN A 5 -0.24 9.33 34.42
C GLN A 5 -0.23 9.65 32.92
N SER A 6 -0.05 10.92 32.62
CA SER A 6 0.38 11.43 31.33
C SER A 6 1.61 10.65 30.89
N SER A 7 1.50 9.95 29.77
CA SER A 7 2.63 9.44 29.01
C SER A 7 3.47 10.64 28.58
N GLU A 8 4.53 10.93 29.33
CA GLU A 8 5.60 11.80 28.89
C GLU A 8 6.26 11.12 27.69
N GLU A 9 5.77 11.44 26.49
CA GLU A 9 6.53 11.31 25.26
C GLU A 9 7.80 12.14 25.46
N LYS A 10 8.90 11.45 25.76
CA LYS A 10 10.20 12.09 25.94
C LYS A 10 10.65 12.58 24.56
N GLU A 11 10.28 13.82 24.23
CA GLU A 11 10.69 14.52 23.00
C GLU A 11 12.21 14.44 22.89
N ARG A 12 12.69 13.65 21.93
CA ARG A 12 14.12 13.51 21.65
C ARG A 12 14.53 14.66 20.73
N HIS A 13 14.83 15.79 21.36
CA HIS A 13 15.42 16.92 20.67
C HIS A 13 16.82 16.56 20.16
N GLU A 14 17.02 16.64 18.85
CA GLU A 14 18.34 16.56 18.22
C GLU A 14 18.90 17.97 18.04
N GLU A 15 20.21 18.11 18.15
CA GLU A 15 20.91 19.35 17.87
C GLU A 15 21.91 19.16 16.73
N VAL A 16 22.00 20.17 15.86
CA VAL A 16 23.01 20.21 14.81
C VAL A 16 23.64 21.59 14.74
N ILE A 17 24.95 21.62 14.52
CA ILE A 17 25.71 22.86 14.32
C ILE A 17 25.96 23.01 12.83
N ILE A 18 25.50 24.14 12.28
CA ILE A 18 25.62 24.48 10.87
C ILE A 18 26.50 25.72 10.75
N GLU A 19 27.57 25.58 9.98
CA GLU A 19 28.43 26.70 9.60
C GLU A 19 27.89 27.28 8.30
N THR A 20 27.53 28.56 8.33
CA THR A 20 27.08 29.31 7.16
C THR A 20 28.07 30.42 6.83
N ASN A 21 28.36 30.60 5.55
CA ASN A 21 29.24 31.66 5.04
C ASN A 21 28.46 32.93 4.66
N ASN A 22 27.47 33.33 5.48
CA ASN A 22 26.58 34.47 5.23
C ASN A 22 25.64 34.33 4.01
N GLU A 23 25.64 33.18 3.34
CA GLU A 23 24.61 32.77 2.39
C GLU A 23 23.51 32.02 3.17
N GLY A 24 22.23 32.23 2.84
CA GLY A 24 21.13 31.61 3.58
C GLY A 24 21.31 30.11 3.76
N LEU A 25 20.78 29.53 4.85
CA LEU A 25 20.95 28.11 5.22
C LEU A 25 20.56 27.08 4.13
N GLY A 26 19.93 27.52 3.05
CA GLY A 26 19.48 26.63 1.97
C GLY A 26 18.34 25.73 2.44
N MET A 27 17.47 26.24 3.29
CA MET A 27 16.36 25.50 3.89
C MET A 27 15.08 26.30 3.76
N ARG A 28 13.98 25.64 3.38
CA ARG A 28 12.65 26.23 3.36
C ARG A 28 11.77 25.54 4.40
N VAL A 29 11.14 26.33 5.25
CA VAL A 29 10.24 25.87 6.32
C VAL A 29 8.79 26.23 6.02
N ASP A 30 7.84 25.46 6.59
CA ASP A 30 6.41 25.76 6.57
C ASP A 30 6.00 26.69 7.72
N GLU A 31 4.72 27.09 7.75
CA GLU A 31 4.13 27.93 8.82
C GLU A 31 4.22 27.28 10.22
N SER A 32 4.40 25.96 10.28
CA SER A 32 4.54 25.18 11.50
C SER A 32 6.01 24.81 11.81
N LEU A 33 6.97 25.44 11.13
CA LEU A 33 8.41 25.25 11.25
C LEU A 33 8.93 23.85 10.86
N HIS A 34 8.21 23.13 10.01
CA HIS A 34 8.72 21.90 9.39
C HIS A 34 9.58 22.23 8.18
N VAL A 35 10.74 21.59 8.09
CA VAL A 35 11.62 21.61 6.92
C VAL A 35 10.88 20.98 5.74
N ILE A 36 10.55 21.77 4.73
CA ILE A 36 9.87 21.31 3.51
C ILE A 36 10.91 20.83 2.49
N GLU A 37 11.93 21.66 2.28
CA GLU A 37 12.94 21.44 1.25
C GLU A 37 14.29 21.94 1.74
N ILE A 38 15.32 21.21 1.34
CA ILE A 38 16.71 21.56 1.55
C ILE A 38 17.37 21.68 0.17
N THR A 39 18.03 22.80 -0.06
CA THR A 39 18.83 23.05 -1.25
C THR A 39 20.02 22.11 -1.25
N LYS A 40 20.15 21.33 -2.33
CA LYS A 40 21.29 20.43 -2.53
C LYS A 40 22.59 21.23 -2.54
N GLN A 41 23.63 20.70 -1.91
CA GLN A 41 24.93 21.35 -1.68
C GLN A 41 24.90 22.60 -0.77
N GLY A 42 23.79 22.86 -0.08
CA GLY A 42 23.69 23.92 0.92
C GLY A 42 24.23 23.51 2.30
N PRO A 43 24.39 24.46 3.24
CA PRO A 43 24.88 24.19 4.60
C PRO A 43 24.05 23.17 5.40
N CYS A 44 22.75 23.09 5.10
CA CYS A 44 21.82 22.14 5.71
C CYS A 44 21.80 20.76 5.02
N ASP A 45 22.40 20.62 3.84
CA ASP A 45 22.33 19.38 3.06
C ASP A 45 23.02 18.23 3.80
N GLY A 46 22.29 17.13 4.01
CA GLY A 46 22.72 15.98 4.79
C GLY A 46 22.71 16.16 6.31
N LYS A 47 22.53 17.37 6.85
CA LYS A 47 22.47 17.66 8.29
C LYS A 47 21.03 17.66 8.81
N LEU A 48 20.17 18.41 8.13
CA LEU A 48 18.73 18.39 8.35
C LEU A 48 18.08 17.56 7.25
N LEU A 49 16.87 17.08 7.51
CA LEU A 49 16.06 16.38 6.52
C LEU A 49 14.68 17.02 6.41
N PRO A 50 14.05 16.95 5.22
CA PRO A 50 12.65 17.35 5.09
C PRO A 50 11.77 16.55 6.05
N GLY A 51 10.92 17.26 6.81
CA GLY A 51 10.08 16.69 7.85
C GLY A 51 10.56 17.01 9.27
N ASP A 52 11.80 17.46 9.44
CA ASP A 52 12.31 17.92 10.73
C ASP A 52 11.57 19.19 11.17
N ARG A 53 11.17 19.25 12.44
CA ARG A 53 10.50 20.40 13.04
C ARG A 53 11.50 21.21 13.83
N ILE A 54 11.69 22.46 13.47
CA ILE A 54 12.63 23.34 14.15
C ILE A 54 11.99 23.86 15.45
N ILE A 55 12.73 23.75 16.54
CA ILE A 55 12.29 24.16 17.88
C ILE A 55 13.12 25.35 18.37
N GLN A 56 14.42 25.34 18.08
CA GLN A 56 15.34 26.39 18.52
C GLN A 56 16.40 26.68 17.45
N ILE A 57 16.74 27.95 17.29
CA ILE A 57 17.84 28.42 16.44
C ILE A 57 18.74 29.35 17.28
N GLY A 58 20.01 28.97 17.41
CA GLY A 58 20.96 29.58 18.34
C GLY A 58 20.45 29.49 19.78
N ASP A 59 20.25 30.66 20.38
CA ASP A 59 19.74 30.82 21.75
C ASP A 59 18.25 31.21 21.80
N ARG A 60 17.56 31.22 20.65
CA ARG A 60 16.14 31.59 20.55
C ARG A 60 15.28 30.39 20.20
N THR A 61 14.27 30.12 21.02
CA THR A 61 13.18 29.21 20.64
C THR A 61 12.30 29.90 19.61
N VAL A 62 11.88 29.15 18.61
CA VAL A 62 11.16 29.69 17.45
C VAL A 62 9.81 29.00 17.36
N GLN A 63 8.73 29.78 17.23
CA GLN A 63 7.38 29.26 17.01
C GLN A 63 6.80 29.72 15.68
N THR A 64 7.32 30.82 15.14
CA THR A 64 6.89 31.40 13.86
C THR A 64 8.03 31.51 12.87
N VAL A 65 7.69 31.56 11.57
CA VAL A 65 8.67 31.68 10.47
C VAL A 65 9.46 32.99 10.57
N ASP A 66 8.82 34.09 10.98
CA ASP A 66 9.49 35.39 11.14
C ASP A 66 10.51 35.39 12.27
N GLU A 67 10.19 34.76 13.40
CA GLU A 67 11.14 34.55 14.50
C GLU A 67 12.29 33.65 14.06
N ALA A 68 12.02 32.59 13.31
CA ALA A 68 13.05 31.71 12.78
C ALA A 68 14.00 32.46 11.84
N ARG A 69 13.49 33.30 10.93
CA ARG A 69 14.31 34.15 10.07
C ARG A 69 15.15 35.14 10.88
N GLY A 70 14.54 35.81 11.86
CA GLY A 70 15.26 36.73 12.74
C GLY A 70 16.31 36.05 13.62
N ALA A 71 16.08 34.81 14.05
CA ALA A 71 17.04 34.02 14.82
C ALA A 71 18.22 33.56 13.95
N ILE A 72 17.98 33.20 12.69
CA ILE A 72 19.03 32.88 11.71
C ILE A 72 19.92 34.10 11.46
N GLU A 73 19.32 35.27 11.20
CA GLU A 73 20.06 36.52 10.99
C GLU A 73 20.88 36.92 12.22
N ALA A 74 20.38 36.65 13.43
CA ALA A 74 21.08 36.96 14.68
C ALA A 74 22.20 35.95 15.04
N ALA A 75 22.11 34.70 14.58
CA ALA A 75 23.06 33.64 14.94
C ALA A 75 24.41 33.74 14.19
N GLY A 76 24.48 34.50 13.09
CA GLY A 76 25.73 34.77 12.36
C GLY A 76 26.29 33.54 11.63
N VAL A 77 27.59 33.30 11.78
CA VAL A 77 28.36 32.29 11.01
C VAL A 77 28.11 30.85 11.49
N THR A 78 27.84 30.66 12.79
CA THR A 78 27.68 29.33 13.40
C THR A 78 26.32 29.24 14.05
N ILE A 79 25.43 28.45 13.45
CA ILE A 79 24.04 28.35 13.85
C ILE A 79 23.79 26.98 14.48
N ARG A 80 23.47 26.96 15.77
CA ARG A 80 22.99 25.76 16.47
C ARG A 80 21.49 25.62 16.23
N ILE A 81 21.04 24.55 15.60
CA ILE A 81 19.62 24.28 15.39
C ILE A 81 19.23 23.08 16.25
N VAL A 82 18.25 23.29 17.12
CA VAL A 82 17.58 22.21 17.84
C VAL A 82 16.29 21.92 17.10
N PHE A 83 16.13 20.67 16.70
CA PHE A 83 14.98 20.21 15.95
C PHE A 83 14.46 18.91 16.56
N ASP A 84 13.18 18.68 16.37
CA ASP A 84 12.58 17.38 16.58
C ASP A 84 12.42 16.72 15.22
N ARG A 85 12.93 15.51 15.07
CA ARG A 85 12.65 14.71 13.88
C ARG A 85 11.20 14.26 13.98
N GLY A 86 10.30 15.00 13.32
CA GLY A 86 8.86 14.69 13.26
C GLY A 86 8.56 13.30 12.67
N LEU A 87 9.54 12.66 12.04
CA LEU A 87 9.53 11.23 11.75
C LEU A 87 9.83 10.41 13.01
N GLN A 88 8.79 10.22 13.82
CA GLN A 88 8.72 9.03 14.67
C GLN A 88 8.43 7.80 13.78
N SER A 89 9.41 7.38 12.97
CA SER A 89 9.35 6.06 12.38
C SER A 89 9.61 5.04 13.46
N ILE A 90 8.55 4.55 14.08
CA ILE A 90 8.64 3.45 15.01
C ILE A 90 8.85 2.18 14.17
N ALA A 91 10.11 1.84 13.93
CA ALA A 91 10.49 0.53 13.41
C ALA A 91 10.54 -0.43 14.61
N HIS A 92 9.51 -1.25 14.75
CA HIS A 92 9.55 -2.37 15.70
C HIS A 92 9.89 -3.65 14.95
N ASP A 93 10.91 -4.35 15.44
CA ASP A 93 11.25 -5.72 14.98
C ASP A 93 10.17 -6.73 15.37
N ASN A 94 9.36 -6.40 16.38
CA ASN A 94 8.18 -7.16 16.76
C ASN A 94 6.94 -6.61 16.04
N ILE A 95 6.45 -7.40 15.10
CA ILE A 95 5.15 -7.18 14.48
C ILE A 95 4.06 -7.47 15.51
N PRO A 96 3.06 -6.59 15.68
CA PRO A 96 1.93 -6.89 16.55
C PRO A 96 1.19 -8.15 16.08
N GLU A 97 0.73 -8.99 17.02
CA GLU A 97 0.10 -10.31 16.79
C GLU A 97 -1.06 -10.28 15.76
N GLN A 98 -1.75 -9.15 15.67
CA GLN A 98 -2.83 -8.90 14.70
C GLN A 98 -2.38 -9.02 13.24
N TYR A 99 -1.12 -8.68 12.95
CA TYR A 99 -0.55 -8.71 11.62
C TYR A 99 0.18 -10.03 11.32
N GLU A 100 0.54 -10.82 12.34
CA GLU A 100 1.20 -12.12 12.14
C GLU A 100 0.32 -13.12 11.39
N SER A 101 -1.01 -12.99 11.50
CA SER A 101 -1.95 -13.81 10.74
C SER A 101 -1.97 -13.51 9.23
N LEU A 102 -1.43 -12.35 8.80
CA LEU A 102 -1.49 -11.89 7.40
C LEU A 102 -0.39 -12.48 6.51
N PHE A 103 0.69 -13.00 7.10
CA PHE A 103 1.83 -13.54 6.37
C PHE A 103 2.52 -14.67 7.13
N LYS A 104 3.13 -15.60 6.38
CA LYS A 104 3.97 -16.64 6.96
C LYS A 104 5.41 -16.13 6.99
N ARG A 105 6.02 -16.13 8.17
CA ARG A 105 7.44 -15.78 8.30
C ARG A 105 8.29 -16.75 7.47
N ARG A 106 9.12 -16.19 6.60
CA ARG A 106 10.05 -16.91 5.72
C ARG A 106 11.45 -16.85 6.31
N GLU A 107 12.17 -17.96 6.23
CA GLU A 107 13.58 -17.99 6.62
C GLU A 107 14.40 -17.06 5.71
N GLY A 108 15.36 -16.34 6.32
CA GLY A 108 16.24 -15.41 5.61
C GLY A 108 15.66 -14.01 5.38
N PHE A 109 14.47 -13.71 5.91
CA PHE A 109 13.87 -12.38 5.92
C PHE A 109 13.62 -11.89 7.34
N THR A 110 13.86 -10.61 7.59
CA THR A 110 13.40 -9.90 8.79
C THR A 110 12.13 -9.13 8.46
N TYR A 111 11.32 -8.89 9.47
CA TYR A 111 10.07 -8.16 9.28
C TYR A 111 10.08 -6.95 10.19
N HIS A 112 9.62 -5.83 9.65
CA HIS A 112 9.55 -4.58 10.39
C HIS A 112 8.15 -3.99 10.24
N TYR A 113 7.58 -3.55 11.36
CA TYR A 113 6.42 -2.67 11.34
C TYR A 113 6.91 -1.24 11.26
N VAL A 114 6.41 -0.48 10.28
CA VAL A 114 6.81 0.89 10.01
C VAL A 114 5.56 1.78 9.99
N GLN A 115 5.60 2.87 10.75
CA GLN A 115 4.58 3.92 10.68
C GLN A 115 5.22 5.24 10.24
N ILE A 116 4.68 5.83 9.17
CA ILE A 116 5.15 7.08 8.59
C ILE A 116 4.03 8.10 8.68
N ASN A 117 4.30 9.22 9.37
CA ASN A 117 3.38 10.35 9.41
C ASN A 117 3.65 11.27 8.21
N TYR A 118 2.58 11.76 7.60
CA TYR A 118 2.63 12.70 6.50
C TYR A 118 2.92 14.10 7.03
N VAL A 119 4.05 14.66 6.61
CA VAL A 119 4.39 16.07 6.84
C VAL A 119 4.02 16.89 5.61
N LYS A 120 3.29 17.98 5.81
CA LYS A 120 2.88 18.88 4.72
C LYS A 120 4.11 19.43 4.02
N GLY A 121 4.05 19.47 2.68
CA GLY A 121 5.16 19.96 1.85
C GLY A 121 6.24 18.92 1.54
N CYS A 122 6.36 17.85 2.33
CA CYS A 122 7.29 16.77 2.04
C CYS A 122 6.67 15.74 1.07
N LYS A 123 7.46 15.28 0.10
CA LYS A 123 7.07 14.17 -0.77
C LYS A 123 7.26 12.84 -0.04
N PHE A 124 6.38 11.87 -0.29
CA PHE A 124 6.54 10.52 0.25
C PHE A 124 7.75 9.80 -0.38
N GLY A 125 8.01 10.03 -1.69
CA GLY A 125 9.25 9.66 -2.37
C GLY A 125 9.55 8.16 -2.49
N LEU A 126 8.51 7.34 -2.67
CA LEU A 126 8.62 5.90 -2.80
C LEU A 126 8.34 5.42 -4.23
N GLY A 127 9.28 4.70 -4.82
CA GLY A 127 9.12 3.95 -6.07
C GLY A 127 8.82 2.47 -5.76
N ILE A 128 7.70 1.97 -6.29
CA ILE A 128 7.27 0.57 -6.11
C ILE A 128 7.17 -0.16 -7.44
N LYS A 129 7.53 -1.44 -7.42
CA LYS A 129 7.45 -2.37 -8.54
C LYS A 129 6.63 -3.59 -8.14
N HIS A 130 5.93 -4.16 -9.11
CA HIS A 130 5.17 -5.39 -8.91
C HIS A 130 5.94 -6.57 -9.54
N PHE A 131 6.11 -7.63 -8.77
CA PHE A 131 6.73 -8.87 -9.22
C PHE A 131 6.10 -10.07 -8.50
N GLN A 132 5.53 -11.02 -9.25
CA GLN A 132 4.96 -12.26 -8.72
C GLN A 132 4.01 -12.06 -7.51
N ASN A 133 3.04 -11.15 -7.62
CA ASN A 133 2.09 -10.78 -6.56
C ASN A 133 2.73 -10.15 -5.31
N ASN A 134 3.97 -9.64 -5.43
CA ASN A 134 4.68 -8.91 -4.39
C ASN A 134 4.90 -7.48 -4.84
N VAL A 135 4.84 -6.56 -3.88
CA VAL A 135 5.13 -5.13 -4.11
C VAL A 135 6.46 -4.79 -3.48
N ILE A 136 7.47 -4.57 -4.31
CA ILE A 136 8.85 -4.36 -3.88
C ILE A 136 9.23 -2.91 -4.09
N VAL A 137 9.96 -2.36 -3.13
CA VAL A 137 10.52 -1.02 -3.22
C VAL A 137 11.67 -1.02 -4.23
N SER A 138 11.47 -0.33 -5.35
CA SER A 138 12.43 -0.27 -6.44
C SER A 138 13.39 0.90 -6.33
N ARG A 139 12.91 2.03 -5.78
CA ARG A 139 13.68 3.27 -5.68
C ARG A 139 13.17 4.08 -4.51
N ILE A 140 14.08 4.75 -3.84
CA ILE A 140 13.76 5.72 -2.79
C ILE A 140 14.36 7.08 -3.18
N ASP A 141 13.55 8.13 -3.07
CA ASP A 141 14.05 9.48 -3.26
C ASP A 141 14.76 9.97 -1.99
N PRO A 142 16.04 10.41 -2.06
CA PRO A 142 16.72 11.01 -0.93
C PRO A 142 15.98 12.23 -0.38
N GLY A 143 15.93 12.38 0.95
CA GLY A 143 15.21 13.47 1.61
C GLY A 143 13.68 13.36 1.54
N SER A 144 13.13 12.19 1.27
CA SER A 144 11.68 11.92 1.33
C SER A 144 11.28 11.24 2.63
N LEU A 145 9.98 11.24 2.93
CA LEU A 145 9.44 10.59 4.14
C LEU A 145 9.76 9.09 4.17
N ALA A 146 9.74 8.41 3.00
CA ALA A 146 10.04 6.99 2.92
C ALA A 146 11.53 6.68 3.14
N ALA A 147 12.44 7.62 2.89
CA ALA A 147 13.88 7.35 2.88
C ALA A 147 14.47 7.04 4.26
N GLN A 148 13.79 7.44 5.33
CA GLN A 148 14.26 7.15 6.69
C GLN A 148 13.81 5.76 7.18
N SER A 149 12.67 5.27 6.70
CA SER A 149 12.03 4.06 7.25
C SER A 149 12.08 2.86 6.32
N LEU A 150 12.12 3.10 5.00
CA LEU A 150 12.14 2.08 3.97
C LEU A 150 13.51 2.04 3.30
N GLN A 151 13.84 0.89 2.73
CA GLN A 151 15.05 0.66 1.94
C GLN A 151 14.67 0.03 0.59
N GLU A 152 15.55 0.21 -0.40
CA GLU A 152 15.41 -0.52 -1.67
C GLU A 152 15.45 -2.02 -1.40
N LYS A 153 14.70 -2.79 -2.19
CA LYS A 153 14.50 -4.25 -2.03
C LYS A 153 13.58 -4.66 -0.88
N ASP A 154 13.08 -3.72 -0.07
CA ASP A 154 12.04 -4.05 0.90
C ASP A 154 10.77 -4.51 0.18
N HIS A 155 10.14 -5.56 0.72
CA HIS A 155 8.87 -6.08 0.23
C HIS A 155 7.74 -5.59 1.14
N ILE A 156 6.75 -4.90 0.57
CA ILE A 156 5.60 -4.36 1.30
C ILE A 156 4.52 -5.43 1.34
N ILE A 157 4.24 -5.97 2.53
CA ILE A 157 3.22 -7.01 2.73
C ILE A 157 1.84 -6.40 2.85
N ASP A 158 1.71 -5.35 3.66
CA ASP A 158 0.44 -4.68 3.92
C ASP A 158 0.61 -3.18 4.13
N ILE A 159 -0.50 -2.48 3.94
CA ILE A 159 -0.61 -1.04 4.16
C ILE A 159 -1.87 -0.79 4.99
N ASN A 160 -1.69 -0.30 6.21
CA ASN A 160 -2.73 -0.09 7.22
C ASN A 160 -3.56 -1.36 7.49
N GLY A 161 -2.93 -2.54 7.55
CA GLY A 161 -3.60 -3.81 7.80
C GLY A 161 -4.31 -4.40 6.60
N ILE A 162 -4.18 -3.80 5.41
CA ILE A 162 -4.72 -4.35 4.16
C ILE A 162 -3.56 -4.96 3.39
N LYS A 163 -3.59 -6.28 3.20
CA LYS A 163 -2.60 -6.99 2.40
C LYS A 163 -2.54 -6.45 0.99
N VAL A 164 -1.32 -6.24 0.50
CA VAL A 164 -1.06 -5.68 -0.81
C VAL A 164 -0.34 -6.71 -1.66
N THR A 165 -0.88 -6.96 -2.86
CA THR A 165 -0.28 -7.89 -3.83
C THR A 165 0.07 -7.23 -5.16
N ASP A 166 -0.47 -6.03 -5.42
CA ASP A 166 -0.31 -5.32 -6.70
C ASP A 166 0.11 -3.87 -6.46
N LYS A 167 0.96 -3.32 -7.34
CA LYS A 167 1.44 -1.94 -7.27
C LYS A 167 0.31 -0.91 -7.28
N ASP A 168 -0.77 -1.15 -8.03
CA ASP A 168 -1.84 -0.19 -8.24
C ASP A 168 -2.75 -0.12 -7.01
N VAL A 169 -2.97 -1.28 -6.38
CA VAL A 169 -3.62 -1.37 -5.06
C VAL A 169 -2.76 -0.67 -4.01
N ALA A 170 -1.46 -0.95 -3.97
CA ALA A 170 -0.52 -0.31 -3.06
C ALA A 170 -0.56 1.21 -3.16
N ARG A 171 -0.43 1.73 -4.40
CA ARG A 171 -0.46 3.17 -4.68
C ARG A 171 -1.76 3.81 -4.23
N SER A 172 -2.89 3.16 -4.54
CA SER A 172 -4.21 3.68 -4.18
C SER A 172 -4.40 3.72 -2.66
N LEU A 173 -3.90 2.71 -1.93
CA LEU A 173 -3.94 2.66 -0.48
C LEU A 173 -3.06 3.74 0.17
N LEU A 174 -1.82 3.91 -0.32
CA LEU A 174 -0.91 4.95 0.15
C LEU A 174 -1.51 6.34 -0.03
N VAL A 175 -1.96 6.66 -1.25
CA VAL A 175 -2.55 7.97 -1.55
C VAL A 175 -3.78 8.23 -0.69
N ARG A 176 -4.64 7.22 -0.50
CA ARG A 176 -5.84 7.35 0.34
C ARG A 176 -5.51 7.56 1.81
N ALA A 177 -4.52 6.84 2.33
CA ALA A 177 -4.10 6.94 3.72
C ALA A 177 -3.46 8.31 4.02
N LEU A 178 -2.52 8.74 3.16
CA LEU A 178 -1.88 10.05 3.29
C LEU A 178 -2.89 11.20 3.21
N LYS A 179 -3.89 11.12 2.32
CA LYS A 179 -4.92 12.18 2.20
C LYS A 179 -5.92 12.23 3.34
N LYS A 180 -6.25 11.11 3.98
CA LYS A 180 -7.34 11.03 4.98
C LYS A 180 -6.86 11.01 6.42
N LYS A 181 -5.76 10.31 6.69
CA LYS A 181 -5.27 10.06 8.05
C LYS A 181 -3.98 10.82 8.36
N ASN A 182 -3.34 11.42 7.34
CA ASN A 182 -1.99 11.97 7.44
C ASN A 182 -0.97 10.97 8.04
N CYS A 183 -1.24 9.67 7.95
CA CYS A 183 -0.34 8.63 8.43
C CYS A 183 -0.55 7.35 7.62
N VAL A 184 0.51 6.56 7.54
CA VAL A 184 0.55 5.26 6.86
C VAL A 184 1.30 4.31 7.77
N SER A 185 0.66 3.22 8.17
CA SER A 185 1.36 2.06 8.70
C SER A 185 1.56 0.99 7.63
N MET A 186 2.68 0.26 7.71
CA MET A 186 3.09 -0.75 6.75
C MET A 186 3.82 -1.86 7.49
N CYS A 187 3.57 -3.11 7.11
CA CYS A 187 4.49 -4.21 7.43
C CYS A 187 5.37 -4.48 6.22
N ILE A 188 6.67 -4.52 6.46
CA ILE A 188 7.67 -4.79 5.44
C ILE A 188 8.46 -6.05 5.78
N GLU A 189 8.90 -6.72 4.72
CA GLU A 189 9.80 -7.87 4.75
C GLU A 189 11.13 -7.44 4.11
N ARG A 190 12.22 -7.56 4.86
CA ARG A 190 13.57 -7.17 4.44
C ARG A 190 14.45 -8.41 4.24
N PRO A 191 15.10 -8.57 3.08
CA PRO A 191 15.96 -9.70 2.81
C PRO A 191 17.29 -9.61 3.58
N VAL A 192 17.61 -10.63 4.39
CA VAL A 192 18.86 -10.71 5.16
C VAL A 192 19.80 -11.77 4.61
N SER A 193 19.27 -12.96 4.28
CA SER A 193 20.04 -14.07 3.71
C SER A 193 20.49 -13.78 2.26
N GLY A 194 21.62 -14.34 1.84
CA GLY A 194 22.14 -14.19 0.48
C GLY A 194 21.12 -14.58 -0.59
N LYS A 195 20.47 -15.74 -0.41
CA LYS A 195 19.40 -16.21 -1.31
C LYS A 195 18.19 -15.27 -1.37
N ALA A 196 17.86 -14.62 -0.25
CA ALA A 196 16.75 -13.67 -0.17
C ALA A 196 17.09 -12.36 -0.89
N LYS A 197 18.34 -11.90 -0.78
CA LYS A 197 18.85 -10.72 -1.49
C LYS A 197 18.90 -10.95 -2.99
N GLU A 198 19.42 -12.09 -3.44
CA GLU A 198 19.40 -12.50 -4.85
C GLU A 198 17.98 -12.50 -5.42
N TRP A 199 17.02 -13.09 -4.70
CA TRP A 199 15.62 -13.06 -5.11
C TRP A 199 15.06 -11.64 -5.24
N ALA A 200 15.38 -10.75 -4.29
CA ALA A 200 14.92 -9.37 -4.34
C ALA A 200 15.58 -8.59 -5.50
N ASP A 201 16.85 -8.86 -5.78
CA ASP A 201 17.58 -8.32 -6.94
C ASP A 201 16.97 -8.80 -8.26
N ASP A 202 16.72 -10.09 -8.39
CA ASP A 202 16.05 -10.67 -9.55
C ASP A 202 14.66 -10.05 -9.75
N ALA A 203 13.91 -9.85 -8.67
CA ALA A 203 12.59 -9.25 -8.73
C ALA A 203 12.61 -7.78 -9.18
N ILE A 204 13.61 -7.01 -8.74
CA ILE A 204 13.84 -5.64 -9.23
C ILE A 204 14.27 -5.67 -10.69
N ASN A 205 15.11 -6.61 -11.12
CA ASN A 205 15.62 -6.65 -12.50
C ASN A 205 14.67 -7.35 -13.48
N ALA A 206 13.66 -8.08 -12.99
CA ALA A 206 12.79 -8.92 -13.82
C ALA A 206 12.03 -8.18 -14.92
N SER A 207 11.71 -6.89 -14.75
CA SER A 207 11.08 -6.12 -15.86
C SER A 207 12.07 -5.65 -16.92
N GLU A 208 13.38 -5.63 -16.64
CA GLU A 208 14.41 -5.41 -17.66
C GLU A 208 14.68 -6.72 -18.43
N MET A 209 14.54 -7.86 -17.75
CA MET A 209 14.69 -9.20 -18.34
C MET A 209 13.46 -9.70 -19.10
N GLN A 210 12.32 -8.98 -19.08
CA GLN A 210 11.23 -9.30 -19.99
C GLN A 210 11.68 -8.95 -21.40
N PRO A 211 11.83 -9.94 -22.31
CA PRO A 211 12.08 -9.60 -23.70
C PRO A 211 10.93 -8.68 -24.16
N PRO A 212 11.22 -7.60 -24.91
CA PRO A 212 10.18 -6.74 -25.44
C PRO A 212 9.15 -7.64 -26.10
N SER A 213 7.88 -7.53 -25.65
CA SER A 213 6.80 -8.36 -26.17
C SER A 213 6.86 -8.29 -27.69
N VAL A 214 7.26 -9.39 -28.32
CA VAL A 214 7.44 -9.45 -29.77
C VAL A 214 6.13 -8.96 -30.37
N ALA A 215 6.22 -7.90 -31.19
CA ALA A 215 5.05 -7.36 -31.85
C ALA A 215 4.37 -8.51 -32.59
N MET A 216 3.14 -8.82 -32.17
CA MET A 216 2.36 -9.91 -32.75
C MET A 216 2.30 -9.69 -34.27
N ALA A 217 2.67 -10.70 -35.06
CA ALA A 217 2.64 -10.59 -36.52
C ALA A 217 1.24 -10.16 -37.01
N SER A 218 1.15 -9.45 -38.13
CA SER A 218 -0.13 -8.95 -38.69
C SER A 218 -1.18 -10.05 -38.76
N ASP A 219 -0.76 -11.23 -39.17
CA ASP A 219 -1.64 -12.37 -39.43
C ASP A 219 -2.19 -12.95 -38.10
N VAL A 220 -1.35 -12.99 -37.06
CA VAL A 220 -1.77 -13.45 -35.72
C VAL A 220 -2.71 -12.42 -35.07
N ARG A 221 -2.49 -11.12 -35.31
CA ARG A 221 -3.42 -10.05 -34.88
C ARG A 221 -4.77 -10.18 -35.58
N GLU A 222 -4.78 -10.47 -36.88
CA GLU A 222 -6.02 -10.66 -37.64
C GLU A 222 -6.79 -11.90 -37.17
N ILE A 223 -6.09 -13.01 -36.92
CA ILE A 223 -6.69 -14.24 -36.38
C ILE A 223 -7.26 -14.00 -34.97
N ALA A 224 -6.52 -13.31 -34.10
CA ALA A 224 -6.97 -13.00 -32.75
C ALA A 224 -8.19 -12.07 -32.75
N ALA A 225 -8.18 -11.02 -33.58
CA ALA A 225 -9.31 -10.11 -33.72
C ALA A 225 -10.56 -10.83 -34.23
N ARG A 226 -10.41 -11.70 -35.25
CA ARG A 226 -11.50 -12.52 -35.78
C ARG A 226 -12.08 -13.45 -34.71
N GLN A 227 -11.25 -14.01 -33.83
CA GLN A 227 -11.71 -14.89 -32.77
C GLN A 227 -12.41 -14.13 -31.64
N GLN A 228 -11.91 -12.96 -31.26
CA GLN A 228 -12.55 -12.07 -30.28
C GLN A 228 -13.93 -11.62 -30.75
N GLN A 229 -14.07 -11.25 -32.02
CA GLN A 229 -15.35 -10.85 -32.60
C GLN A 229 -16.36 -12.00 -32.60
N LYS A 230 -15.94 -13.21 -33.01
CA LYS A 230 -16.77 -14.41 -32.89
C LYS A 230 -17.20 -14.72 -31.46
N MET A 231 -16.31 -14.52 -30.48
CA MET A 231 -16.65 -14.70 -29.07
C MET A 231 -17.65 -13.65 -28.57
N MET A 232 -17.51 -12.38 -29.00
CA MET A 232 -18.47 -11.33 -28.66
C MET A 232 -19.85 -11.58 -29.28
N GLU A 233 -19.91 -11.95 -30.56
CA GLU A 233 -21.16 -12.34 -31.25
C GLU A 233 -21.81 -13.60 -30.59
N ALA A 234 -20.99 -14.56 -30.16
CA ALA A 234 -21.45 -15.72 -29.40
C ALA A 234 -21.91 -15.37 -27.98
N MET A 235 -21.45 -14.25 -27.40
CA MET A 235 -21.87 -13.76 -26.09
C MET A 235 -23.19 -12.98 -26.18
N GLU A 236 -23.42 -12.26 -27.29
CA GLU A 236 -24.68 -11.58 -27.57
C GLU A 236 -25.83 -12.56 -27.83
N THR A 237 -25.54 -13.71 -28.43
CA THR A 237 -26.48 -14.84 -28.53
C THR A 237 -26.61 -15.55 -27.18
N LYS A 238 -27.30 -14.89 -26.23
CA LYS A 238 -27.66 -15.47 -24.93
C LYS A 238 -28.38 -16.81 -25.14
N LYS A 239 -27.66 -17.92 -25.02
CA LYS A 239 -28.27 -19.25 -24.94
C LYS A 239 -29.24 -19.22 -23.75
N PRO A 240 -30.52 -19.57 -23.93
CA PRO A 240 -31.45 -19.57 -22.81
C PRO A 240 -30.93 -20.53 -21.74
N GLY A 241 -30.81 -20.03 -20.51
CA GLY A 241 -30.43 -20.86 -19.37
C GLY A 241 -31.38 -22.04 -19.23
N ILE A 242 -30.82 -23.21 -18.92
CA ILE A 242 -31.54 -24.49 -18.86
C ILE A 242 -32.61 -24.48 -17.75
N MET A 243 -32.48 -23.59 -16.77
CA MET A 243 -33.51 -23.29 -15.78
C MET A 243 -34.36 -22.10 -16.20
N LYS A 244 -35.45 -22.34 -16.93
CA LYS A 244 -36.59 -21.41 -16.89
C LYS A 244 -37.42 -21.73 -15.64
N LYS A 245 -37.31 -20.89 -14.60
CA LYS A 245 -38.32 -20.85 -13.53
C LYS A 245 -39.63 -20.36 -14.14
N SER A 246 -40.62 -21.24 -14.25
CA SER A 246 -42.01 -20.85 -14.51
C SER A 246 -42.53 -20.11 -13.29
N ASN A 247 -42.67 -18.78 -13.39
CA ASN A 247 -43.49 -18.02 -12.45
C ASN A 247 -44.95 -18.38 -12.71
N ASN A 248 -45.48 -19.35 -11.98
CA ASN A 248 -46.89 -19.68 -12.03
C ASN A 248 -47.62 -18.82 -10.99
N LYS A 249 -48.10 -17.64 -11.40
CA LYS A 249 -49.16 -16.90 -10.70
C LYS A 249 -50.38 -16.86 -11.61
N GLY A 250 -51.39 -17.63 -11.20
CA GLY A 250 -52.83 -17.36 -11.32
C GLY A 250 -53.41 -16.90 -12.65
N GLY A 251 -54.28 -17.74 -13.21
CA GLY A 251 -55.62 -17.28 -13.59
C GLY A 251 -55.95 -17.16 -15.08
N GLY A 252 -56.76 -18.10 -15.57
CA GLY A 252 -57.89 -17.79 -16.45
C GLY A 252 -57.67 -17.88 -17.96
N GLY A 253 -58.55 -18.64 -18.62
CA GLY A 253 -58.85 -18.48 -20.05
C GLY A 253 -58.27 -19.56 -20.96
N GLY A 254 -59.15 -20.31 -21.62
CA GLY A 254 -58.81 -21.45 -22.45
C GLY A 254 -58.45 -21.13 -23.90
N SER A 255 -58.30 -22.24 -24.63
CA SER A 255 -58.10 -22.46 -26.07
C SER A 255 -56.68 -22.31 -26.64
N ASP A 256 -56.21 -23.46 -27.14
CA ASP A 256 -55.31 -23.68 -28.27
C ASP A 256 -53.96 -22.98 -28.31
N ALA A 257 -52.92 -23.72 -27.92
CA ALA A 257 -51.80 -24.04 -28.83
C ALA A 257 -50.75 -24.89 -28.12
N THR A 258 -50.72 -26.18 -28.47
CA THR A 258 -49.56 -27.06 -28.63
C THR A 258 -48.23 -26.54 -28.06
N LYS A 259 -47.87 -26.96 -26.84
CA LYS A 259 -46.47 -26.97 -26.37
C LYS A 259 -46.11 -28.34 -25.83
N ILE A 260 -45.37 -29.06 -26.66
CA ILE A 260 -44.75 -30.36 -26.37
C ILE A 260 -43.80 -30.18 -25.18
N THR A 261 -44.29 -30.44 -23.97
CA THR A 261 -43.42 -30.75 -22.83
C THR A 261 -43.02 -32.21 -22.99
N LYS A 262 -41.79 -32.47 -23.45
CA LYS A 262 -41.17 -33.79 -23.31
C LYS A 262 -41.02 -34.08 -21.81
N ILE A 263 -42.04 -34.69 -21.22
CA ILE A 263 -41.97 -35.28 -19.88
C ILE A 263 -41.08 -36.50 -20.03
N VAL A 264 -39.87 -36.44 -19.47
CA VAL A 264 -38.99 -37.60 -19.35
C VAL A 264 -39.63 -38.56 -18.37
N LYS A 265 -40.27 -39.63 -18.87
CA LYS A 265 -40.74 -40.75 -18.05
C LYS A 265 -39.52 -41.57 -17.62
N ILE A 266 -39.09 -41.41 -16.37
CA ILE A 266 -38.10 -42.29 -15.76
C ILE A 266 -38.76 -43.66 -15.60
N ALA A 267 -38.21 -44.68 -16.27
CA ALA A 267 -38.70 -46.04 -16.17
C ALA A 267 -38.54 -46.56 -14.73
N SER A 268 -39.54 -47.28 -14.22
CA SER A 268 -39.62 -47.77 -12.83
C SER A 268 -38.62 -48.89 -12.50
N ALA A 269 -37.65 -49.18 -13.36
CA ALA A 269 -36.67 -50.23 -13.14
C ALA A 269 -35.38 -49.61 -12.56
N GLU A 270 -35.10 -49.98 -11.31
CA GLU A 270 -33.91 -49.62 -10.52
C GLU A 270 -33.72 -48.14 -10.19
N LYS A 271 -34.49 -47.66 -9.19
CA LYS A 271 -34.07 -46.50 -8.40
C LYS A 271 -32.81 -46.89 -7.63
N ARG A 272 -31.66 -46.32 -8.00
CA ARG A 272 -30.45 -46.35 -7.16
C ARG A 272 -30.45 -45.12 -6.28
N ASP A 273 -30.85 -45.29 -5.03
CA ASP A 273 -30.71 -44.25 -4.02
C ASP A 273 -29.23 -44.16 -3.64
N VAL A 274 -28.55 -43.12 -4.12
CA VAL A 274 -27.19 -42.80 -3.69
C VAL A 274 -27.30 -41.82 -2.54
N ILE A 275 -27.00 -42.28 -1.32
CA ILE A 275 -26.90 -41.43 -0.15
C ILE A 275 -25.64 -40.59 -0.31
N ILE A 276 -25.81 -39.32 -0.68
CA ILE A 276 -24.72 -38.35 -0.66
C ILE A 276 -24.60 -37.88 0.79
N ALA A 277 -23.66 -38.45 1.54
CA ALA A 277 -23.32 -37.98 2.87
C ALA A 277 -22.74 -36.55 2.74
N SER A 278 -23.46 -35.57 3.28
CA SER A 278 -22.95 -34.20 3.44
C SER A 278 -22.15 -34.17 4.73
N ASP A 279 -20.84 -33.97 4.61
CA ASP A 279 -19.88 -33.79 5.71
C ASP A 279 -20.11 -32.47 6.45
N ASN A 280 -21.24 -32.36 7.12
CA ASN A 280 -21.58 -31.19 7.92
C ASN A 280 -22.17 -31.57 9.28
N GLU A 281 -21.72 -32.70 9.82
CA GLU A 281 -22.01 -33.08 11.20
C GLU A 281 -21.52 -31.97 12.14
N GLY A 282 -22.46 -31.21 12.71
CA GLY A 282 -22.20 -30.30 13.82
C GLY A 282 -22.32 -28.80 13.56
N LYS A 283 -22.59 -28.32 12.33
CA LYS A 283 -22.79 -26.87 12.08
C LYS A 283 -24.25 -26.53 11.83
N GLN A 284 -24.94 -26.02 12.87
CA GLN A 284 -26.22 -25.35 12.70
C GLN A 284 -26.04 -24.07 11.87
N LEU A 285 -26.57 -24.06 10.65
CA LEU A 285 -26.62 -22.86 9.82
C LEU A 285 -27.61 -21.86 10.41
N ARG A 286 -27.16 -20.63 10.68
CA ARG A 286 -28.01 -19.55 11.17
C ARG A 286 -29.02 -19.14 10.10
N ARG A 287 -30.29 -18.95 10.49
CA ARG A 287 -31.32 -18.36 9.62
C ARG A 287 -30.93 -16.93 9.25
N VAL A 288 -30.85 -16.66 7.95
CA VAL A 288 -30.83 -15.31 7.41
C VAL A 288 -32.26 -14.77 7.52
N LYS A 289 -32.43 -13.61 8.16
CA LYS A 289 -33.71 -12.89 8.14
C LYS A 289 -33.88 -12.24 6.77
N GLU A 290 -35.06 -12.44 6.17
CA GLU A 290 -35.56 -11.63 5.05
C GLU A 290 -35.75 -10.17 5.48
#